data_AF-A0A2R5EWR6-F1
#
_entry.id   AF-A0A2R5EWR6-F1
#
_cell.length_a   1.000
_cell.length_b   1.000
_cell.length_c   1.000
_cell.angle_alpha   90.00
_cell.angle_beta   90.00
_cell.angle_gamma   90.00
#
_symmetry.space_group_name_H-M   'P 1'
#
loop_
_entity.id
_entity.type
_entity.pdbx_description
1 polymer ?
#
loop_
_entity_poly.entity_id
_entity_poly.type
_entity_poly.pdbx_seq_one_letter_code
_entity_poly.pdbx_strand_id
1 'polypeptide(L)' 'MTVTDYVNAKRLVRAKDLLLSTDDNIEDIAAACGFLGMRHFYEQFRKLTGLTPKAYRDQMKA' A
#
# COMPACT_ATOMS: atom_id res chain seq x y z
N MET A 1 -10.05 -11.97 -12.22
CA MET A 1 -9.62 -11.59 -10.85
C MET A 1 -9.27 -12.87 -10.13
N THR A 2 -8.02 -13.05 -9.75
CA THR A 2 -7.59 -14.22 -8.96
C THR A 2 -7.87 -14.00 -7.48
N VAL A 3 -7.87 -15.08 -6.69
CA VAL A 3 -7.95 -14.97 -5.22
C VAL A 3 -6.80 -14.11 -4.68
N THR A 4 -5.60 -14.25 -5.26
CA THR A 4 -4.42 -13.44 -4.91
C THR A 4 -4.65 -11.95 -5.17
N ASP A 5 -5.25 -11.59 -6.31
CA ASP A 5 -5.58 -10.19 -6.62
C ASP A 5 -6.56 -9.61 -5.60
N TYR A 6 -7.59 -10.37 -5.23
CA TYR A 6 -8.58 -9.95 -4.24
C TYR A 6 -7.94 -9.72 -2.86
N VAL A 7 -7.09 -10.65 -2.41
CA VAL A 7 -6.36 -10.53 -1.13
C VAL A 7 -5.42 -9.32 -1.17
N ASN A 8 -4.66 -9.13 -2.25
CA ASN A 8 -3.79 -7.98 -2.40
C ASN A 8 -4.57 -6.66 -2.40
N ALA A 9 -5.73 -6.60 -3.06
CA ALA A 9 -6.59 -5.42 -3.01
C ALA A 9 -7.03 -5.09 -1.58
N LYS A 10 -7.44 -6.10 -0.78
CA LYS A 10 -7.79 -5.90 0.63
C LYS A 10 -6.61 -5.43 1.48
N ARG A 11 -5.42 -5.99 1.27
CA ARG A 11 -4.19 -5.56 1.95
C ARG A 11 -3.83 -4.11 1.61
N LEU A 12 -3.97 -3.73 0.34
CA LEU A 12 -3.68 -2.37 -0.12
C LEU A 12 -4.69 -1.34 0.41
N VAL A 13 -5.96 -1.69 0.59
CA VAL A 13 -6.93 -0.82 1.26
C VAL A 13 -6.45 -0.49 2.68
N ARG A 14 -6.04 -1.50 3.45
CA ARG A 14 -5.45 -1.27 4.78
C ARG A 14 -4.16 -0.44 4.73
N ALA A 15 -3.31 -0.68 3.74
CA ALA A 15 -2.07 0.08 3.57
C ALA A 15 -2.37 1.57 3.31
N LYS A 16 -3.39 1.89 2.51
CA LYS A 16 -3.82 3.29 2.31
C LYS A 16 -4.24 3.94 3.62
N ASP A 17 -5.05 3.25 4.42
CA ASP A 17 -5.52 3.79 5.70
C ASP A 17 -4.33 4.09 6.62
N LEU A 18 -3.39 3.15 6.76
CA LEU A 18 -2.18 3.33 7.58
C LEU A 18 -1.28 4.46 7.05
N LEU A 19 -1.15 4.61 5.73
CA LEU A 19 -0.37 5.70 5.13
C LEU A 19 -0.92 7.08 5.51
N LEU A 20 -2.23 7.20 5.73
CA LEU A 20 -2.91 8.45 6.08
C LEU A 20 -3.06 8.65 7.59
N SER A 21 -3.23 7.58 8.36
CA SER A 21 -3.48 7.65 9.80
C SER A 21 -2.22 7.63 10.65
N THR A 22 -1.07 7.28 10.09
CA THR A 22 0.21 7.14 10.82
C THR A 22 1.35 7.82 10.06
N ASP A 23 2.48 8.04 10.74
CA ASP A 23 3.74 8.47 10.14
C ASP A 23 4.76 7.33 10.03
N ASP A 24 4.31 6.07 10.21
CA ASP A 24 5.14 4.88 10.08
C ASP A 24 5.83 4.85 8.72
N ASN A 25 7.04 4.28 8.67
CA ASN A 25 7.73 4.15 7.39
C ASN A 25 6.97 3.18 6.46
N ILE A 26 7.18 3.34 5.16
CA ILE A 26 6.42 2.60 4.13
C ILE A 26 6.73 1.09 4.19
N GLU A 27 7.92 0.71 4.64
CA GLU A 27 8.36 -0.69 4.77
C GLU A 27 7.59 -1.41 5.87
N ASP A 28 7.47 -0.78 7.03
CA ASP A 28 6.71 -1.29 8.17
C ASP A 28 5.22 -1.42 7.82
N ILE A 29 4.65 -0.46 7.11
CA ILE A 29 3.26 -0.53 6.64
C ILE A 29 3.06 -1.69 5.67
N ALA A 30 3.99 -1.89 4.73
CA ALA A 30 3.91 -2.99 3.78
C ALA A 30 3.98 -4.35 4.50
N ALA A 31 4.91 -4.49 5.45
CA ALA A 31 5.06 -5.68 6.28
C ALA A 31 3.80 -5.94 7.14
N ALA A 32 3.26 -4.90 7.80
CA ALA A 32 2.05 -4.98 8.60
C ALA A 32 0.80 -5.35 7.76
N CYS A 33 0.81 -5.03 6.46
CA CYS A 33 -0.23 -5.42 5.51
C CYS A 33 0.02 -6.80 4.88
N GLY A 34 1.07 -7.52 5.27
CA GLY A 34 1.35 -8.88 4.79
C GLY A 34 2.04 -8.95 3.42
N PHE A 35 2.73 -7.88 3.01
CA PHE A 35 3.61 -7.91 1.84
C PHE A 35 5.01 -8.36 2.25
N LEU A 36 5.49 -9.44 1.62
CA LEU A 36 6.82 -10.00 1.88
C LEU A 36 7.95 -9.27 1.13
N GLY A 37 7.61 -8.45 0.14
CA GLY A 37 8.59 -7.81 -0.73
C GLY A 37 8.13 -6.43 -1.16
N MET A 38 9.03 -5.44 -1.02
CA MET A 38 8.74 -4.05 -1.34
C MET A 38 8.46 -3.84 -2.82
N ARG A 39 9.18 -4.52 -3.73
CA ARG A 39 8.92 -4.42 -5.17
C ARG A 39 7.46 -4.79 -5.50
N HIS A 40 7.00 -5.94 -5.00
CA HIS A 40 5.63 -6.39 -5.20
C HIS A 40 4.62 -5.41 -4.59
N PHE A 41 4.88 -4.92 -3.38
CA PHE A 41 4.04 -3.91 -2.75
C PHE A 41 3.90 -2.64 -3.61
N TYR A 42 5.02 -2.06 -4.06
CA TYR A 42 5.02 -0.85 -4.88
C TYR A 42 4.30 -1.06 -6.21
N GLU A 43 4.53 -2.19 -6.88
CA GLU A 43 3.85 -2.53 -8.14
C GLU A 43 2.34 -2.66 -7.95
N GLN A 44 1.90 -3.42 -6.94
CA GLN A 44 0.47 -3.60 -6.67
C GLN A 44 -0.19 -2.29 -6.19
N PHE A 45 0.49 -1.52 -5.35
CA PHE A 45 -0.01 -0.24 -4.85
C PHE A 45 -0.18 0.76 -6.00
N ARG A 46 0.81 0.87 -6.89
CA ARG A 46 0.73 1.72 -8.07
C ARG A 46 -0.32 1.23 -9.06
N LYS A 47 -0.45 -0.08 -9.25
CA LYS A 47 -1.50 -0.67 -10.09
C LYS A 47 -2.90 -0.32 -9.58
N LEU A 48 -3.10 -0.25 -8.26
CA LEU A 48 -4.40 0.07 -7.65
C LEU A 48 -4.69 1.58 -7.60
N THR A 49 -3.69 2.40 -7.25
CA THR A 49 -3.89 3.82 -6.92
C THR A 49 -3.37 4.79 -7.99
N GLY A 50 -2.56 4.32 -8.93
CA GLY A 50 -1.82 5.14 -9.90
C GLY A 50 -0.55 5.79 -9.33
N LEU A 51 -0.34 5.76 -8.02
CA LEU A 51 0.72 6.48 -7.31
C LEU A 51 1.67 5.54 -6.58
N THR A 52 2.86 6.03 -6.24
CA THR A 52 3.70 5.34 -5.24
C THR A 52 3.11 5.56 -3.84
N PRO A 53 3.36 4.67 -2.86
CA PRO A 53 2.89 4.86 -1.48
C PRO A 53 3.30 6.22 -0.89
N LYS A 54 4.53 6.68 -1.18
CA LYS A 54 5.02 8.00 -0.75
C LYS A 54 4.22 9.13 -1.39
N ALA A 55 4.09 9.13 -2.73
CA ALA A 55 3.33 10.17 -3.43
C ALA A 55 1.86 10.20 -2.99
N TYR A 56 1.27 9.02 -2.73
CA TYR A 56 -0.08 8.92 -2.19
C TYR A 56 -0.20 9.57 -0.80
N ARG A 57 0.74 9.29 0.11
CA ARG A 57 0.78 9.93 1.44
C ARG A 57 0.92 11.44 1.31
N ASP A 58 1.89 11.90 0.53
CA ASP A 58 2.21 13.33 0.37
C ASP A 58 1.02 14.10 -0.24
N GLN A 59 0.31 13.52 -1.22
CA GLN A 59 -0.83 14.16 -1.87
C GLN A 59 -2.08 14.21 -0.99
N MET A 60 -2.28 13.21 -0.14
CA MET A 60 -3.52 13.05 0.64
C MET A 60 -3.45 13.61 2.06
N LYS A 61 -2.24 13.81 2.60
CA LYS A 61 -2.02 14.52 3.88
C LYS A 61 -1.85 16.04 3.71
N ALA A 62 -1.93 16.56 2.48
CA ALA A 62 -1.82 17.98 2.17
C ALA A 62 -3.07 18.77 2.60
#